data_AF-A0A539D3H4-F1
#
_entry.id   AF-A0A539D3H4-F1
#
_cell.length_a   1.000
_cell.length_b   1.000
_cell.length_c   1.000
_cell.angle_alpha   90.00
_cell.angle_beta   90.00
_cell.angle_gamma   90.00
#
_symmetry.space_group_name_H-M   'P 1'
#
loop_
_entity.id
_entity.type
_entity.pdbx_description
1 polymer ?
#
loop_
_entity_poly.entity_id
_entity_poly.type
_entity_poly.pdbx_seq_one_letter_code
_entity_poly.pdbx_strand_id
1 'polypeptide(L)'
;MMRKQRRTHARLAMAAVGLLALAACSRKKEEPAPPIETSRIDPNAPAPGTIKGTEPMPASNSIDYLKSLPETSAVVHLNMGDLYLKQGSRPEAIQEYRRAIELKPRYPEAYNNLGLAYQRSGDSLSAERSFKEAISIDSRFTKAYSNLGTLYLRQGKNQEGLT
;
A
#
# COMPACT_ATOMS: atom_id res chain seq x y z
N MET A 1 -2.09 -45.13 -35.51
CA MET A 1 -3.22 -46.10 -35.44
C MET A 1 -3.09 -46.93 -34.17
N MET A 2 -4.22 -47.17 -33.50
CA MET A 2 -4.38 -47.68 -32.13
C MET A 2 -4.07 -49.17 -31.94
N ARG A 3 -3.75 -49.59 -30.71
CA ARG A 3 -4.58 -50.54 -29.93
C ARG A 3 -4.21 -50.58 -28.43
N LYS A 4 -5.21 -50.23 -27.61
CA LYS A 4 -5.32 -50.46 -26.16
C LYS A 4 -5.61 -51.94 -25.87
N GLN A 5 -5.16 -52.45 -24.71
CA GLN A 5 -5.92 -53.24 -23.71
C GLN A 5 -4.92 -53.85 -22.70
N ARG A 6 -4.90 -53.51 -21.40
CA ARG A 6 -5.87 -53.63 -20.28
C ARG A 6 -5.79 -54.98 -19.53
N ARG A 7 -5.76 -54.85 -18.19
CA ARG A 7 -6.20 -55.77 -17.10
C ARG A 7 -5.09 -56.65 -16.49
N THR A 8 -4.60 -56.33 -15.28
CA THR A 8 -5.14 -56.60 -13.92
C THR A 8 -5.17 -58.10 -13.57
N HIS A 9 -4.35 -58.54 -12.61
CA HIS A 9 -4.77 -59.03 -11.28
C HIS A 9 -3.67 -59.83 -10.56
N ALA A 10 -3.65 -59.66 -9.22
CA ALA A 10 -3.14 -60.55 -8.16
C ALA A 10 -1.61 -60.70 -8.07
N ARG A 11 -0.97 -60.47 -6.92
CA ARG A 11 -1.19 -61.10 -5.61
C ARG A 11 -0.76 -60.12 -4.49
N LEU A 12 -1.61 -59.90 -3.47
CA LEU A 12 -1.52 -60.46 -2.10
C LEU A 12 -0.15 -60.23 -1.43
N ALA A 13 0.02 -59.91 -0.16
CA ALA A 13 -0.76 -59.43 0.99
C ALA A 13 0.24 -59.48 2.18
N MET A 14 -0.12 -58.88 3.31
CA MET A 14 0.50 -59.07 4.65
C MET A 14 1.84 -58.32 4.88
N ALA A 15 2.12 -57.65 5.99
CA ALA A 15 1.38 -57.45 7.22
C ALA A 15 1.94 -56.21 7.94
N ALA A 16 1.06 -55.49 8.63
CA ALA A 16 1.42 -54.61 9.72
C ALA A 16 1.86 -55.43 10.95
N VAL A 17 2.70 -54.86 11.81
CA VAL A 17 2.51 -54.70 13.26
C VAL A 17 3.84 -54.36 13.94
N GLY A 18 3.85 -53.19 14.62
CA GLY A 18 4.42 -53.00 15.96
C GLY A 18 5.93 -52.84 16.10
N LEU A 19 6.37 -51.67 16.58
CA LEU A 19 6.73 -51.51 18.00
C LEU A 19 6.96 -50.03 18.36
N LEU A 20 6.45 -49.67 19.54
CA LEU A 20 6.62 -48.38 20.21
C LEU A 20 8.10 -48.09 20.52
N ALA A 21 8.52 -46.83 20.34
CA ALA A 21 9.63 -46.25 21.08
C ALA A 21 9.22 -44.86 21.61
N LEU A 22 8.91 -44.83 22.92
CA LEU A 22 8.77 -43.64 23.74
C LEU A 22 10.12 -42.90 23.79
N ALA A 23 10.14 -41.64 23.35
CA ALA A 23 11.21 -40.71 23.68
C ALA A 23 10.63 -39.53 24.46
N ALA A 24 11.10 -39.41 25.69
CA ALA A 24 10.58 -38.57 26.75
C ALA A 24 10.64 -37.08 26.40
N CYS A 25 9.49 -36.41 26.52
CA CYS A 25 9.35 -34.97 26.47
C CYS A 25 9.81 -34.39 27.82
N SER A 26 11.03 -33.87 27.90
CA SER A 26 11.55 -33.18 29.09
C SER A 26 10.79 -31.86 29.30
N ARG A 27 9.82 -31.86 30.23
CA ARG A 27 9.16 -30.64 30.74
C ARG A 27 10.19 -29.79 31.48
N LYS A 28 10.62 -28.68 30.88
CA LYS A 28 11.23 -27.58 31.63
C LYS A 28 10.13 -26.98 32.52
N LYS A 29 10.37 -26.92 33.84
CA LYS A 29 9.53 -26.16 34.77
C LYS A 29 9.70 -24.68 34.44
N GLU A 30 8.64 -24.04 33.95
CA GLU A 30 8.58 -22.58 33.85
C GLU A 30 8.32 -22.03 35.26
N GLU A 31 9.26 -21.25 35.80
CA GLU A 31 9.00 -20.40 36.96
C GLU A 31 8.02 -19.29 36.58
N PRO A 32 7.07 -18.91 37.46
CA PRO A 32 6.16 -17.80 37.17
C PRO A 32 6.95 -16.48 37.08
N ALA A 33 6.73 -15.75 35.99
CA ALA A 33 7.35 -14.45 35.76
C ALA A 33 7.06 -13.47 36.92
N PRO A 34 8.03 -12.62 37.30
CA PRO A 34 7.82 -11.62 38.35
C PRO A 34 6.70 -10.63 37.96
N PRO A 35 5.97 -10.09 38.94
CA PRO A 35 4.90 -9.13 38.68
C PRO A 35 5.43 -7.90 37.96
N ILE A 36 4.81 -7.56 36.83
CA ILE A 36 5.15 -6.38 36.02
C ILE A 36 4.82 -5.14 36.83
N GLU A 37 5.84 -4.38 37.23
CA GLU A 37 5.71 -3.11 37.93
C GLU A 37 5.17 -2.04 36.95
N THR A 38 3.87 -1.75 37.01
CA THR A 38 3.18 -0.85 36.06
C THR A 38 3.42 0.65 36.31
N SER A 39 4.51 1.03 36.98
CA SER A 39 4.66 2.39 37.52
C SER A 39 5.43 3.39 36.65
N ARG A 40 5.86 3.02 35.43
CA ARG A 40 6.47 3.96 34.47
C ARG A 40 6.16 3.59 33.02
N ILE A 41 4.88 3.67 32.63
CA ILE A 41 4.53 3.70 31.21
C ILE A 41 4.47 5.17 30.80
N ASP A 42 5.52 5.62 30.13
CA ASP A 42 5.51 6.90 29.41
C ASP A 42 4.39 6.84 28.37
N PRO A 43 3.37 7.73 28.39
CA PRO A 43 2.23 7.66 27.48
C PRO A 43 2.62 7.84 26.00
N ASN A 44 3.88 8.19 25.72
CA ASN A 44 4.45 8.31 24.37
C ASN A 44 5.54 7.27 24.06
N ALA A 45 5.74 6.24 24.88
CA ALA A 45 6.67 5.16 24.53
C ALA A 45 6.08 4.29 23.40
N PRO A 46 6.79 4.06 22.29
CA PRO A 46 6.33 3.15 21.25
C PRO A 46 6.30 1.71 21.80
N ALA A 47 5.16 1.04 21.66
CA ALA A 47 4.94 -0.30 22.22
C ALA A 47 5.93 -1.33 21.62
N PRO A 48 6.58 -2.17 22.43
CA PRO A 48 7.52 -3.15 21.92
C PRO A 48 6.78 -4.38 21.37
N GLY A 49 6.90 -4.60 20.06
CA GLY A 49 6.66 -5.88 19.39
C GLY A 49 5.22 -6.13 18.94
N THR A 50 4.94 -5.81 17.67
CA THR A 50 3.90 -6.51 16.88
C THR A 50 4.37 -6.63 15.44
N ILE A 51 4.39 -7.85 14.89
CA ILE A 51 4.70 -8.14 13.48
C ILE A 51 3.41 -8.57 12.77
N LYS A 52 2.85 -7.71 11.91
CA LYS A 52 2.27 -8.04 10.58
C LYS A 52 1.56 -6.81 10.00
N GLY A 53 1.78 -6.56 8.72
CA GLY A 53 1.33 -5.36 8.03
C GLY A 53 -0.17 -5.07 8.17
N THR A 54 -0.48 -4.00 8.89
CA THR A 54 -1.61 -3.06 8.72
C THR A 54 -1.50 -1.95 9.77
N GLU A 55 -0.33 -1.34 9.95
CA GLU A 55 -0.28 -0.06 10.63
C GLU A 55 -0.35 1.03 9.55
N PRO A 56 -1.45 1.79 9.43
CA PRO A 56 -1.39 3.03 8.68
C PRO A 56 -0.31 3.88 9.34
N MET A 57 0.77 4.16 8.60
CA MET A 57 1.81 5.08 9.08
C MET A 57 1.12 6.36 9.58
N PRO A 58 1.43 6.87 10.77
CA PRO A 58 0.91 8.17 11.16
C PRO A 58 1.50 9.18 10.18
N ALA A 59 0.64 9.72 9.32
CA ALA A 59 0.93 10.86 8.47
C ALA A 59 1.20 12.07 9.36
N SER A 60 2.33 12.10 10.08
CA SER A 60 2.58 13.13 11.09
C SER A 60 2.52 14.48 10.39
N ASN A 61 1.58 15.31 10.83
CA ASN A 61 1.01 16.44 10.12
C ASN A 61 1.97 17.63 9.88
N SER A 62 3.29 17.43 9.96
CA SER A 62 4.30 18.47 9.75
C SER A 62 5.25 18.11 8.61
N ILE A 63 5.42 19.06 7.69
CA ILE A 63 6.39 19.00 6.59
C ILE A 63 7.82 18.84 7.14
N ASP A 64 8.13 19.47 8.28
CA ASP A 64 9.46 19.43 8.89
C ASP A 64 9.88 18.03 9.30
N TYR A 65 8.94 17.22 9.78
CA TYR A 65 9.22 15.81 10.08
C TYR A 65 9.53 15.04 8.79
N LEU A 66 8.71 15.19 7.74
CA LEU A 66 8.93 14.49 6.48
C LEU A 66 10.26 14.83 5.83
N LYS A 67 10.74 16.08 5.98
CA LYS A 67 12.08 16.52 5.54
C LYS A 67 13.23 15.87 6.30
N SER A 68 12.99 15.37 7.51
CA SER A 68 14.02 14.66 8.29
C SER A 68 14.19 13.19 7.86
N LEU A 69 13.25 12.68 7.05
CA LEU A 69 13.27 11.32 6.54
C LEU A 69 14.13 11.20 5.27
N PRO A 70 14.49 9.98 4.85
CA PRO A 70 15.30 9.79 3.64
C PRO A 70 14.64 10.34 2.36
N GLU A 71 15.33 11.24 1.65
CA GLU A 71 14.90 11.84 0.37
C GLU A 71 14.78 10.83 -0.78
N THR A 72 15.26 9.60 -0.59
CA THR A 72 15.14 8.53 -1.58
C THR A 72 13.79 7.80 -1.51
N SER A 73 12.93 8.14 -0.53
CA SER A 73 11.64 7.50 -0.34
C SER A 73 10.53 8.18 -1.15
N ALA A 74 10.04 7.49 -2.17
CA ALA A 74 8.89 7.96 -2.96
C ALA A 74 7.63 8.21 -2.10
N VAL A 75 7.45 7.46 -1.02
CA VAL A 75 6.32 7.61 -0.10
C VAL A 75 6.41 8.90 0.71
N VAL A 76 7.63 9.31 1.10
CA VAL A 76 7.84 10.59 1.82
C VAL A 76 7.42 11.76 0.95
N HIS A 77 7.88 11.79 -0.30
CA HIS A 77 7.50 12.82 -1.26
C HIS A 77 6.00 12.80 -1.58
N LEU A 78 5.37 11.62 -1.70
CA LEU A 78 3.91 11.54 -1.85
C LEU A 78 3.19 12.22 -0.67
N ASN A 79 3.59 11.89 0.56
CA ASN A 79 2.98 12.44 1.77
C ASN A 79 3.23 13.95 1.93
N MET A 80 4.41 14.44 1.54
CA MET A 80 4.70 15.87 1.50
C MET A 80 3.79 16.58 0.51
N GLY A 81 3.62 16.01 -0.68
CA GLY A 81 2.68 16.52 -1.68
C GLY A 81 1.25 16.60 -1.16
N ASP A 82 0.79 15.57 -0.44
CA ASP A 82 -0.54 15.54 0.19
C ASP A 82 -0.71 16.67 1.22
N LEU A 83 0.31 16.92 2.06
CA LEU A 83 0.29 18.01 3.04
C LEU A 83 0.29 19.39 2.38
N TYR A 84 1.14 19.61 1.38
CA TYR A 84 1.14 20.87 0.62
C TYR A 84 -0.19 21.11 -0.08
N LEU A 85 -0.79 20.06 -0.66
CA LEU A 85 -2.08 20.18 -1.32
C LEU A 85 -3.22 20.52 -0.35
N LYS A 86 -3.18 20.00 0.88
CA LYS A 86 -4.10 20.35 1.96
C LYS A 86 -3.92 21.81 2.42
N GLN A 87 -2.69 22.31 2.45
CA GLN A 87 -2.36 23.70 2.79
C GLN A 87 -2.71 24.70 1.66
N GLY A 88 -3.03 24.21 0.46
CA GLY A 88 -3.30 25.05 -0.71
C GLY A 88 -2.05 25.44 -1.52
N SER A 89 -0.87 25.00 -1.08
CA SER A 89 0.42 25.11 -1.76
C SER A 89 0.50 24.15 -2.94
N ARG A 90 -0.26 24.44 -4.00
CA ARG A 90 -0.36 23.57 -5.19
C ARG A 90 0.98 23.40 -5.94
N PRO A 91 1.82 24.43 -6.14
CA PRO A 91 3.10 24.28 -6.84
C PRO A 91 4.05 23.32 -6.12
N GLU A 92 4.17 23.45 -4.81
CA GLU A 92 4.99 22.58 -3.96
C GLU A 92 4.45 21.15 -4.00
N ALA A 93 3.13 20.97 -3.91
CA ALA A 93 2.53 19.65 -4.04
C ALA A 93 2.87 18.97 -5.37
N ILE A 94 2.78 19.71 -6.49
CA ILE A 94 3.15 19.21 -7.82
C ILE A 94 4.62 18.78 -7.85
N GLN A 95 5.53 19.58 -7.29
CA GLN A 95 6.95 19.26 -7.24
C GLN A 95 7.20 17.95 -6.48
N GLU A 96 6.60 17.81 -5.30
CA GLU A 96 6.77 16.62 -4.46
C GLU A 96 6.19 15.36 -5.13
N TYR A 97 5.02 15.45 -5.76
CA TYR A 97 4.48 14.30 -6.50
C TYR A 97 5.36 13.91 -7.70
N ARG A 98 5.94 14.89 -8.42
CA ARG A 98 6.89 14.59 -9.50
C ARG A 98 8.13 13.89 -8.97
N ARG A 99 8.63 14.30 -7.81
CA ARG A 99 9.75 13.62 -7.16
C ARG A 99 9.41 12.18 -6.74
N ALA A 100 8.21 11.96 -6.21
CA ALA A 100 7.72 10.61 -5.92
C ALA A 100 7.68 9.72 -7.18
N ILE A 101 7.28 10.29 -8.32
CA ILE A 101 7.25 9.60 -9.62
C ILE A 101 8.65 9.34 -10.16
N GLU A 102 9.60 10.27 -10.03
CA GLU A 102 11.00 10.06 -10.41
C GLU A 102 11.62 8.88 -9.66
N LEU A 103 11.35 8.78 -8.37
CA LEU A 103 11.83 7.69 -7.51
C LEU A 103 11.08 6.38 -7.78
N LYS A 104 9.79 6.44 -8.12
CA LYS A 104 8.97 5.27 -8.43
C LYS A 104 8.05 5.55 -9.64
N PRO A 105 8.51 5.28 -10.87
CA PRO A 105 7.74 5.58 -12.09
C PRO A 105 6.44 4.79 -12.24
N ARG A 106 6.30 3.66 -11.53
CA ARG A 106 5.06 2.85 -11.50
C ARG A 106 4.30 3.07 -10.20
N TYR A 107 3.92 4.32 -9.92
CA TYR A 107 3.21 4.70 -8.70
C TYR A 107 1.86 5.37 -9.02
N PRO A 108 0.78 4.58 -9.20
CA PRO A 108 -0.51 5.12 -9.67
C PRO A 108 -1.10 6.17 -8.72
N GLU A 109 -0.86 6.04 -7.42
CA GLU A 109 -1.29 7.01 -6.41
C GLU A 109 -0.62 8.38 -6.61
N ALA A 110 0.68 8.43 -6.90
CA ALA A 110 1.39 9.67 -7.16
C ALA A 110 0.89 10.37 -8.43
N TYR A 111 0.63 9.63 -9.50
CA TYR A 111 0.03 10.18 -10.72
C TYR A 111 -1.40 10.71 -10.49
N ASN A 112 -2.21 9.99 -9.70
CA ASN A 112 -3.54 10.48 -9.35
C ASN A 112 -3.49 11.75 -8.51
N ASN A 113 -2.61 11.84 -7.51
CA ASN A 113 -2.52 13.02 -6.66
C ASN A 113 -1.91 14.21 -7.42
N LEU A 114 -0.97 13.96 -8.33
CA LEU A 114 -0.48 14.95 -9.29
C LEU A 114 -1.62 15.48 -10.18
N GLY A 115 -2.49 14.59 -10.68
CA GLY A 115 -3.66 14.98 -11.46
C GLY A 115 -4.63 15.87 -10.68
N LEU A 116 -4.89 15.54 -9.42
CA LEU A 116 -5.69 16.37 -8.51
C LEU A 116 -5.07 17.74 -8.28
N ALA A 117 -3.74 17.81 -8.13
CA ALA A 117 -3.03 19.07 -7.94
C ALA A 117 -3.14 19.96 -9.18
N TYR A 118 -2.95 19.42 -10.39
CA TYR A 118 -3.15 20.15 -11.64
C TYR A 118 -4.59 20.62 -11.82
N GLN A 119 -5.57 19.77 -11.54
CA GLN A 119 -6.99 20.12 -11.62
C GLN A 119 -7.34 21.29 -10.67
N ARG A 120 -6.76 21.30 -9.46
CA ARG A 120 -6.93 22.40 -8.51
C ARG A 120 -6.25 23.67 -9.00
N SER A 121 -5.12 23.58 -9.70
CA SER A 121 -4.43 24.71 -10.33
C SER A 121 -5.10 25.21 -11.62
N GLY A 122 -6.15 24.55 -12.10
CA GLY A 122 -6.86 24.90 -13.33
C GLY A 122 -6.26 24.30 -14.60
N ASP A 123 -5.11 23.62 -14.51
CA ASP A 123 -4.50 22.91 -15.62
C ASP A 123 -5.19 21.57 -15.85
N SER A 124 -6.30 21.62 -16.58
CA SER A 124 -7.12 20.44 -16.83
C SER A 124 -6.45 19.44 -17.78
N LEU A 125 -5.56 19.90 -18.68
CA LEU A 125 -4.87 19.04 -19.63
C LEU A 125 -3.82 18.17 -18.93
N SER A 126 -3.01 18.78 -18.04
CA SER A 126 -2.04 18.03 -17.24
C SER A 126 -2.72 17.10 -16.23
N ALA A 127 -3.87 17.51 -15.69
CA ALA A 127 -4.69 16.66 -14.83
C ALA A 127 -5.14 15.38 -15.55
N GLU A 128 -5.73 15.52 -16.74
CA GLU A 128 -6.19 14.40 -17.56
C GLU A 128 -5.07 13.42 -17.88
N ARG A 129 -3.91 13.92 -18.33
CA ARG A 129 -2.74 13.07 -18.62
C ARG A 129 -2.31 12.27 -17.40
N SER A 130 -2.26 12.92 -16.24
CA SER A 130 -1.83 12.28 -15.00
C SER A 130 -2.82 11.19 -14.56
N PHE A 131 -4.14 11.42 -14.66
CA PHE A 131 -5.13 10.37 -14.35
C PHE A 131 -5.07 9.20 -15.33
N LYS A 132 -4.87 9.47 -16.63
CA LYS A 132 -4.69 8.42 -17.64
C LYS A 132 -3.44 7.57 -17.38
N GLU A 133 -2.36 8.19 -16.91
CA GLU A 133 -1.15 7.45 -16.54
C GLU A 133 -1.35 6.58 -15.28
N ALA A 134 -2.10 7.06 -14.28
CA ALA A 134 -2.47 6.23 -13.14
C ALA A 134 -3.26 4.98 -13.58
N ILE A 135 -4.18 5.15 -14.53
CA ILE A 135 -4.98 4.06 -15.13
C ILE A 135 -4.13 3.12 -15.98
N SER A 136 -3.16 3.63 -16.74
CA SER A 136 -2.28 2.80 -17.57
C SER A 136 -1.38 1.90 -16.70
N ILE A 137 -0.95 2.40 -15.53
CA ILE A 137 -0.14 1.66 -14.58
C ILE A 137 -0.97 0.60 -13.83
N ASP A 138 -2.15 0.98 -13.35
CA ASP A 138 -3.10 0.07 -12.69
C ASP A 138 -4.53 0.31 -13.20
N SER A 139 -4.98 -0.57 -14.09
CA SER A 139 -6.31 -0.50 -14.70
C SER A 139 -7.45 -0.73 -13.72
N ARG A 140 -7.17 -1.14 -12.48
CA ARG A 140 -8.18 -1.30 -11.41
C ARG A 140 -8.18 -0.12 -10.44
N PHE A 141 -7.37 0.90 -10.69
CA PHE A 141 -7.27 2.07 -9.82
C PHE A 141 -8.49 3.00 -9.96
N THR A 142 -9.58 2.62 -9.30
CA THR A 142 -10.90 3.26 -9.40
C THR A 142 -10.89 4.76 -9.11
N LYS A 143 -10.05 5.22 -8.18
CA LYS A 143 -9.91 6.66 -7.84
C LYS A 143 -9.59 7.51 -9.07
N ALA A 144 -8.69 7.05 -9.95
CA ALA A 144 -8.31 7.79 -11.14
C ALA A 144 -9.45 7.88 -12.16
N TYR A 145 -10.23 6.82 -12.36
CA TYR A 145 -11.43 6.86 -13.21
C TYR A 145 -12.47 7.86 -12.68
N SER A 146 -12.74 7.84 -11.37
CA SER A 146 -13.68 8.78 -10.74
C SER A 146 -13.23 10.23 -10.90
N ASN A 147 -11.93 10.50 -10.72
CA ASN A 147 -11.37 11.83 -10.87
C ASN A 147 -11.40 12.31 -12.33
N LEU A 148 -11.07 11.42 -13.28
CA LEU A 148 -11.14 11.72 -14.70
C LEU A 148 -12.58 12.01 -15.16
N GLY A 149 -13.56 11.22 -14.70
CA GLY A 149 -14.98 11.49 -14.97
C GLY A 149 -15.43 12.84 -14.42
N THR A 150 -15.02 13.17 -13.18
CA THR A 150 -15.31 14.47 -12.57
C THR A 150 -14.69 15.63 -13.36
N LEU A 151 -13.47 15.44 -13.89
CA LEU A 151 -12.79 16.42 -14.72
C LEU A 151 -13.57 16.71 -16.01
N TYR A 152 -14.02 15.69 -16.73
CA TYR A 152 -14.81 15.84 -17.96
C TYR A 152 -16.19 16.49 -17.70
N LEU A 153 -16.88 16.11 -16.61
CA LEU A 153 -18.14 16.75 -16.25
C LEU A 153 -17.99 18.25 -15.99
N ARG A 154 -16.88 18.67 -15.37
CA ARG A 154 -16.59 20.11 -15.19
C ARG A 154 -16.33 20.81 -16.53
N GLN A 155 -15.61 20.17 -17.45
CA GLN A 155 -15.33 20.75 -18.76
C GLN A 155 -16.59 20.91 -19.61
N GLY A 156 -17.47 19.89 -19.63
CA GLY A 156 -18.74 19.96 -20.36
C GLY A 156 -19.65 21.09 -19.86
N LYS A 157 -19.80 21.22 -18.52
CA LYS A 157 -20.58 22.33 -17.91
C LYS A 157 -20.02 23.71 -18.26
N ASN A 158 -18.70 23.85 -18.32
CA ASN A 158 -18.07 25.11 -18.68
C ASN A 158 -18.30 25.47 -20.16
N GLN A 159 -18.43 24.47 -21.04
CA GLN A 159 -18.74 24.70 -22.45
C GLN A 159 -20.20 25.12 -22.65
N GLU A 160 -21.14 24.47 -21.94
CA GLU A 160 -22.58 24.84 -21.96
C GLU A 160 -22.85 26.24 -21.39
N GLY A 161 -22.06 26.69 -20.40
CA GLY A 161 -22.23 28.03 -19.82
C GLY A 161 -21.69 29.19 -20.66
N LEU A 162 -20.98 28.90 -21.77
CA LEU A 162 -20.38 29.89 -22.67
C LEU A 162 -21.17 30.10 -23.98
N THR A 163 -22.27 29.35 -24.18
CA THR A 163 -23.18 29.45 -25.34
C THR A 163 -24.47 30.15 -24.96
#